data_AF-A0A7V6WZS7-F1
#
_entry.id   AF-A0A7V6WZS7-F1
#
_cell.length_a   1.000
_cell.length_b   1.000
_cell.length_c   1.000
_cell.angle_alpha   90.00
_cell.angle_beta   90.00
_cell.angle_gamma   90.00
#
_symmetry.space_group_name_H-M   'P 1'
#
loop_
_entity.id
_entity.type
_entity.pdbx_description
1 polymer ?
#
loop_
_entity_poly.entity_id
_entity_poly.type
_entity_poly.pdbx_seq_one_letter_code
_entity_poly.pdbx_strand_id
1 'polypeptide(L)'
;MGSILEAAGSKIQNKGNIGQKALIRVLITEHMFAYNRIKTGGVLVSILKPEDIWPQIVCFYPFYNSDGGNNTRVLLQDGRECLDRRKTKTFLQAVAKVFAADLTALRKKYRDYLGHKGLVPLPLHTSFILVPVKVRRVQYKDHGATGYAVLDKVVDIYLPETQLPDAAFCRLTLKGGGSFECMEKPVTIKRRLAEASQVQKEYSRFCRGKESPLPDLDRFGLKHAGEGTVVYHIHYHRGDIPDSAGC
;
A
#
# COMPACT_ATOMS: atom_id res chain seq x y z
N MET A 1 -24.04 -12.23 30.68
CA MET A 1 -22.94 -13.14 31.07
C MET A 1 -21.76 -12.33 31.58
N GLY A 2 -21.95 -11.69 32.74
CA GLY A 2 -20.95 -10.88 33.43
C GLY A 2 -20.05 -11.71 34.35
N SER A 3 -19.64 -12.90 33.91
CA SER A 3 -18.92 -13.87 34.74
C SER A 3 -17.56 -14.29 34.18
N ILE A 4 -17.15 -13.77 33.00
CA ILE A 4 -15.82 -14.01 32.42
C ILE A 4 -14.88 -12.80 32.62
N LEU A 5 -15.43 -11.59 32.85
CA LEU A 5 -14.64 -10.37 33.04
C LEU A 5 -14.00 -10.25 34.43
N GLU A 6 -14.55 -10.87 35.47
CA GLU A 6 -13.98 -10.81 36.83
C GLU A 6 -12.76 -11.73 37.03
N ALA A 7 -12.68 -12.84 36.29
CA ALA A 7 -11.57 -13.80 36.44
C ALA A 7 -10.23 -13.30 35.87
N ALA A 8 -10.26 -12.31 34.96
CA ALA A 8 -9.05 -11.71 34.39
C ALA A 8 -8.52 -10.51 35.21
N GLY A 9 -9.30 -10.00 36.16
CA GLY A 9 -9.01 -8.75 36.88
C GLY A 9 -8.09 -8.87 38.10
N SER A 10 -7.81 -10.09 38.60
CA SER A 10 -7.16 -10.26 39.92
C SER A 10 -5.71 -10.80 39.90
N LYS A 11 -5.05 -10.83 38.74
CA LYS A 11 -3.62 -11.23 38.67
C LYS A 11 -2.79 -10.33 37.77
N ILE A 12 -2.87 -9.02 37.93
CA ILE A 12 -1.85 -8.10 37.39
C ILE A 12 -1.55 -7.01 38.42
N GLN A 13 -0.93 -7.40 39.53
CA GLN A 13 -0.12 -6.45 40.28
C GLN A 13 1.33 -6.52 39.77
N ASN A 14 1.74 -5.39 39.21
CA ASN A 14 3.08 -4.82 39.30
C ASN A 14 4.26 -5.67 38.77
N LYS A 15 4.64 -5.42 37.51
CA LYS A 15 6.03 -5.09 37.11
C LYS A 15 6.07 -4.74 35.62
N GLY A 16 6.59 -3.56 35.32
CA GLY A 16 6.70 -3.04 33.96
C GLY A 16 7.44 -3.99 33.04
N ASN A 17 6.77 -4.46 31.99
CA ASN A 17 7.43 -5.21 30.94
C ASN A 17 6.82 -4.83 29.59
N ILE A 18 7.63 -4.24 28.72
CA ILE A 18 7.25 -3.83 27.35
C ILE A 18 6.65 -5.01 26.58
N GLY A 19 7.08 -6.24 26.88
CA GLY A 19 6.50 -7.48 26.36
C GLY A 19 5.04 -7.71 26.76
N GLN A 20 4.61 -7.34 27.97
CA GLN A 20 3.21 -7.49 28.40
C GLN A 20 2.27 -6.48 27.71
N LYS A 21 2.74 -5.24 27.47
CA LYS A 21 1.97 -4.27 26.67
C LYS A 21 1.83 -4.73 25.22
N ALA A 22 2.87 -5.31 24.63
CA ALA A 22 2.79 -5.89 23.29
C ALA A 22 1.83 -7.09 23.26
N LEU A 23 1.91 -8.00 24.24
CA LEU A 23 1.04 -9.17 24.33
C LEU A 23 -0.44 -8.78 24.53
N ILE A 24 -0.72 -7.83 25.43
CA ILE A 24 -2.08 -7.30 25.67
C ILE A 24 -2.60 -6.61 24.40
N ARG A 25 -1.74 -5.89 23.67
CA ARG A 25 -2.13 -5.23 22.41
C ARG A 25 -2.44 -6.27 21.33
N VAL A 26 -1.67 -7.35 21.22
CA VAL A 26 -1.95 -8.47 20.30
C VAL A 26 -3.25 -9.17 20.70
N LEU A 27 -3.46 -9.44 21.98
CA LEU A 27 -4.68 -10.10 22.47
C LEU A 27 -5.94 -9.25 22.29
N ILE A 28 -5.90 -7.94 22.57
CA ILE A 28 -7.02 -7.01 22.33
C ILE A 28 -7.33 -6.91 20.84
N THR A 29 -6.28 -6.84 20.02
CA THR A 29 -6.35 -6.89 18.56
C THR A 29 -7.08 -8.17 18.16
N GLU A 30 -6.58 -9.35 18.51
CA GLU A 30 -7.18 -10.65 18.19
C GLU A 30 -8.63 -10.81 18.68
N HIS A 31 -8.96 -10.33 19.89
CA HIS A 31 -10.32 -10.38 20.41
C HIS A 31 -11.27 -9.44 19.65
N MET A 32 -10.81 -8.24 19.28
CA MET A 32 -11.55 -7.32 18.40
C MET A 32 -11.70 -7.89 16.97
N PHE A 33 -10.71 -8.66 16.49
CA PHE A 33 -10.77 -9.38 15.21
C PHE A 33 -11.78 -10.54 15.26
N ALA A 34 -11.79 -11.32 16.34
CA ALA A 34 -12.69 -12.45 16.52
C ALA A 34 -14.16 -12.02 16.67
N TYR A 35 -14.42 -10.96 17.44
CA TYR A 35 -15.77 -10.42 17.63
C TYR A 35 -16.38 -9.87 16.33
N ASN A 36 -15.58 -9.21 15.49
CA ASN A 36 -16.05 -8.71 14.20
C ASN A 36 -16.22 -9.82 13.14
N ARG A 37 -15.40 -10.89 13.18
CA ARG A 37 -15.50 -12.05 12.27
C ARG A 37 -16.88 -12.71 12.30
N ILE A 38 -17.55 -12.71 13.45
CA ILE A 38 -18.85 -13.36 13.68
C ILE A 38 -20.03 -12.52 13.12
N LYS A 39 -19.91 -11.17 13.05
CA LYS A 39 -21.02 -10.30 12.62
C LYS A 39 -21.04 -9.93 11.13
N THR A 40 -19.93 -10.04 10.40
CA THR A 40 -19.81 -9.52 9.02
C THR A 40 -19.32 -10.56 7.99
N GLY A 41 -19.43 -11.86 8.28
CA GLY A 41 -18.98 -12.90 7.36
C GLY A 41 -17.46 -12.89 7.12
N GLY A 42 -16.68 -12.43 8.10
CA GLY A 42 -15.21 -12.39 8.04
C GLY A 42 -14.58 -11.11 7.49
N VAL A 43 -15.38 -10.12 7.08
CA VAL A 43 -14.87 -8.87 6.51
C VAL A 43 -14.72 -7.79 7.59
N LEU A 44 -13.49 -7.38 7.90
CA LEU A 44 -13.21 -6.37 8.92
C LEU A 44 -13.36 -4.95 8.35
N VAL A 45 -14.28 -4.16 8.91
CA VAL A 45 -14.48 -2.74 8.56
C VAL A 45 -13.84 -1.85 9.63
N SER A 46 -12.66 -1.28 9.35
CA SER A 46 -11.97 -0.38 10.29
C SER A 46 -11.08 0.63 9.56
N ILE A 47 -10.44 1.54 10.29
CA ILE A 47 -9.31 2.30 9.75
C ILE A 47 -8.10 1.36 9.84
N LEU A 48 -7.63 0.89 8.69
CA LEU A 48 -6.43 0.07 8.63
C LEU A 48 -5.20 0.93 8.90
N LYS A 49 -4.16 0.32 9.45
CA LYS A 49 -2.85 0.94 9.66
C LYS A 49 -1.90 0.43 8.59
N PRO A 50 -1.63 1.18 7.51
CA PRO A 50 -0.78 0.72 6.43
C PRO A 50 0.61 0.25 6.90
N GLU A 51 1.14 0.85 7.97
CA GLU A 51 2.38 0.45 8.61
C GLU A 51 2.41 -1.02 9.05
N ASP A 52 1.25 -1.57 9.43
CA ASP A 52 1.13 -2.95 9.94
C ASP A 52 0.85 -3.96 8.82
N ILE A 53 0.35 -3.51 7.65
CA ILE A 53 -0.22 -4.42 6.63
C ILE A 53 0.44 -4.32 5.26
N TRP A 54 1.22 -3.28 4.97
CA TRP A 54 1.71 -3.03 3.60
C TRP A 54 2.43 -4.23 2.95
N PRO A 55 3.23 -5.07 3.65
CA PRO A 55 3.92 -6.19 3.00
C PRO A 55 2.95 -7.25 2.47
N GLN A 56 1.75 -7.31 3.07
CA GLN A 56 0.70 -8.26 2.73
C GLN A 56 -0.27 -7.71 1.68
N ILE A 57 -0.29 -6.40 1.41
CA ILE A 57 -1.20 -5.81 0.44
C ILE A 57 -0.89 -6.38 -0.95
N VAL A 58 -1.89 -6.96 -1.61
CA VAL A 58 -1.79 -7.41 -3.01
C VAL A 58 -2.52 -6.46 -3.95
N CYS A 59 -3.65 -5.91 -3.51
CA CYS A 59 -4.31 -4.80 -4.19
C CYS A 59 -5.20 -4.03 -3.22
N PHE A 60 -5.62 -2.83 -3.65
CA PHE A 60 -6.70 -2.12 -3.01
C PHE A 60 -7.45 -1.26 -4.02
N TYR A 61 -8.76 -1.14 -3.86
CA TYR A 61 -9.61 -0.49 -4.86
C TYR A 61 -10.90 0.06 -4.26
N PRO A 62 -11.52 1.06 -4.92
CA PRO A 62 -12.74 1.66 -4.41
C PRO A 62 -13.93 0.71 -4.52
N PHE A 63 -14.77 0.70 -3.49
CA PHE A 63 -16.07 0.03 -3.51
C PHE A 63 -17.12 0.90 -2.81
N TYR A 64 -18.39 0.66 -3.11
CA TYR A 64 -19.50 1.26 -2.38
C TYR A 64 -19.96 0.29 -1.28
N ASN A 65 -20.09 0.77 -0.04
CA ASN A 65 -20.79 0.00 0.98
C ASN A 65 -22.31 0.08 0.77
N SER A 66 -23.07 -0.64 1.59
CA SER A 66 -24.54 -0.64 1.60
C SER A 66 -25.14 0.77 1.71
N ASP A 67 -24.43 1.69 2.35
CA ASP A 67 -24.90 3.05 2.63
C ASP A 67 -24.47 4.05 1.53
N GLY A 68 -23.92 3.56 0.40
CA GLY A 68 -23.42 4.40 -0.70
C GLY A 68 -22.10 5.12 -0.42
N GLY A 69 -21.47 4.85 0.72
CA GLY A 69 -20.17 5.39 1.12
C GLY A 69 -19.04 4.92 0.21
N ASN A 70 -18.18 5.86 -0.20
CA ASN A 70 -17.02 5.61 -1.04
C ASN A 70 -15.82 5.14 -0.20
N ASN A 71 -15.71 3.84 -0.02
CA ASN A 71 -14.72 3.18 0.82
C ASN A 71 -13.65 2.46 -0.02
N THR A 72 -12.64 1.90 0.65
CA THR A 72 -11.58 1.12 -0.01
C THR A 72 -11.62 -0.32 0.44
N ARG A 73 -11.60 -1.24 -0.50
CA ARG A 73 -11.37 -2.66 -0.25
C ARG A 73 -9.89 -2.95 -0.43
N VAL A 74 -9.31 -3.73 0.48
CA VAL A 74 -7.89 -4.11 0.49
C VAL A 74 -7.83 -5.63 0.52
N LEU A 75 -7.17 -6.21 -0.48
CA LEU A 75 -6.90 -7.65 -0.53
C LEU A 75 -5.49 -7.91 -0.02
N LEU A 76 -5.35 -8.92 0.84
CA LEU A 76 -4.10 -9.36 1.44
C LEU A 76 -3.65 -10.69 0.84
N GLN A 77 -2.35 -10.95 0.89
CA GLN A 77 -1.71 -12.15 0.31
C GLN A 77 -2.16 -13.45 0.99
N ASP A 78 -2.64 -13.40 2.23
CA ASP A 78 -3.21 -14.54 2.94
C ASP A 78 -4.68 -14.80 2.60
N GLY A 79 -5.21 -14.13 1.56
CA GLY A 79 -6.58 -14.26 1.09
C GLY A 79 -7.59 -13.42 1.87
N ARG A 80 -7.18 -12.72 2.94
CA ARG A 80 -8.10 -11.84 3.68
C ARG A 80 -8.50 -10.63 2.84
N GLU A 81 -9.77 -10.26 2.99
CA GLU A 81 -10.31 -9.00 2.51
C GLU A 81 -10.58 -8.08 3.71
N CYS A 82 -10.08 -6.85 3.64
CA CYS A 82 -10.29 -5.81 4.63
C CYS A 82 -10.98 -4.60 4.01
N LEU A 83 -11.87 -3.96 4.75
CA LEU A 83 -12.54 -2.74 4.32
C LEU A 83 -12.03 -1.56 5.13
N ASP A 84 -11.50 -0.58 4.41
CA ASP A 84 -11.07 0.69 4.96
C ASP A 84 -12.11 1.77 4.69
N ARG A 85 -12.50 2.50 5.75
CA ARG A 85 -13.50 3.56 5.68
C ARG A 85 -13.03 4.79 4.90
N ARG A 86 -11.75 4.89 4.56
CA ARG A 86 -11.20 5.98 3.76
C ARG A 86 -11.46 5.72 2.28
N LYS A 87 -11.66 6.80 1.53
CA LYS A 87 -11.62 6.79 0.05
C LYS A 87 -10.26 6.28 -0.42
N THR A 88 -10.20 5.62 -1.57
CA THR A 88 -8.96 5.01 -2.10
C THR A 88 -7.82 6.00 -2.27
N LYS A 89 -8.11 7.26 -2.63
CA LYS A 89 -7.12 8.34 -2.69
C LYS A 89 -6.47 8.61 -1.33
N THR A 90 -7.28 8.65 -0.27
CA THR A 90 -6.82 8.91 1.10
C THR A 90 -6.08 7.70 1.67
N PHE A 91 -6.55 6.48 1.36
CA PHE A 91 -5.84 5.25 1.71
C PHE A 91 -4.45 5.19 1.04
N LEU A 92 -4.36 5.48 -0.26
CA LEU A 92 -3.10 5.56 -0.99
C LEU A 92 -2.13 6.57 -0.35
N GLN A 93 -2.62 7.75 0.06
CA GLN A 93 -1.79 8.74 0.77
C GLN A 93 -1.26 8.19 2.11
N ALA A 94 -2.08 7.45 2.86
CA ALA A 94 -1.65 6.82 4.10
C ALA A 94 -0.60 5.73 3.85
N VAL A 95 -0.75 4.92 2.78
CA VAL A 95 0.27 3.94 2.37
C VAL A 95 1.58 4.64 1.99
N ALA A 96 1.52 5.73 1.21
CA ALA A 96 2.72 6.47 0.81
C ALA A 96 3.50 7.08 1.99
N LYS A 97 2.79 7.50 3.05
CA LYS A 97 3.41 8.02 4.27
C LYS A 97 4.29 6.99 4.98
N VAL A 98 3.99 5.70 4.88
CA VAL A 98 4.84 4.62 5.44
C VAL A 98 6.25 4.68 4.85
N PHE A 99 6.38 5.10 3.59
CA PHE A 99 7.64 5.19 2.87
C PHE A 99 8.18 6.62 2.78
N ALA A 100 7.62 7.57 3.54
CA ALA A 100 7.93 9.00 3.43
C ALA A 100 7.86 9.53 1.97
N ALA A 101 6.95 8.97 1.17
CA ALA A 101 6.90 9.22 -0.26
C ALA A 101 5.93 10.35 -0.64
N ASP A 102 6.41 11.33 -1.43
CA ASP A 102 5.56 12.32 -2.08
C ASP A 102 4.99 11.75 -3.39
N LEU A 103 3.70 11.43 -3.38
CA LEU A 103 2.97 10.91 -4.53
C LEU A 103 2.90 11.88 -5.72
N THR A 104 2.95 13.19 -5.49
CA THR A 104 2.95 14.20 -6.54
C THR A 104 4.31 14.21 -7.24
N ALA A 105 5.40 14.21 -6.47
CA ALA A 105 6.75 14.14 -6.99
C ALA A 105 7.01 12.83 -7.74
N LEU A 106 6.60 11.68 -7.16
CA LEU A 106 6.71 10.38 -7.81
C LEU A 106 5.95 10.34 -9.14
N ARG A 107 4.70 10.82 -9.16
CA ARG A 107 3.91 10.91 -10.41
C ARG A 107 4.58 11.80 -11.44
N LYS A 108 5.16 12.94 -11.05
CA LYS A 108 5.88 13.81 -11.98
C LYS A 108 7.09 13.08 -12.57
N LYS A 109 7.98 12.56 -11.73
CA LYS A 109 9.18 11.83 -12.13
C LYS A 109 8.86 10.71 -13.13
N TYR A 110 7.90 9.85 -12.81
CA TYR A 110 7.63 8.69 -13.66
C TYR A 110 6.73 8.99 -14.86
N ARG A 111 5.98 10.10 -14.88
CA ARG A 111 5.35 10.61 -16.12
C ARG A 111 6.39 11.09 -17.10
N ASP A 112 7.40 11.83 -16.62
CA ASP A 112 8.48 12.34 -17.45
C ASP A 112 9.33 11.18 -17.99
N TYR A 113 9.64 10.20 -17.14
CA TYR A 113 10.36 8.98 -17.52
C TYR A 113 9.63 8.12 -18.57
N LEU A 114 8.31 7.93 -18.42
CA LEU A 114 7.52 7.12 -19.36
C LEU A 114 7.06 7.91 -20.60
N GLY A 115 7.17 9.25 -20.59
CA GLY A 115 6.77 10.10 -21.71
C GLY A 115 5.25 10.29 -21.89
N HIS A 116 4.42 10.00 -20.87
CA HIS A 116 2.98 10.22 -20.96
C HIS A 116 2.33 10.63 -19.62
N LYS A 117 1.19 11.33 -19.70
CA LYS A 117 0.43 11.86 -18.53
C LYS A 117 -0.63 10.90 -17.97
N GLY A 118 -0.60 9.63 -18.39
CA GLY A 118 -1.63 8.64 -18.09
C GLY A 118 -1.62 8.12 -16.66
N LEU A 119 -2.27 6.97 -16.45
CA LEU A 119 -2.19 6.21 -15.21
C LEU A 119 -0.77 5.65 -15.05
N VAL A 120 0.04 6.34 -14.24
CA VAL A 120 1.47 6.04 -14.05
C VAL A 120 1.70 5.16 -12.81
N PRO A 121 2.48 4.07 -12.91
CA PRO A 121 2.90 3.25 -11.78
C PRO A 121 3.63 4.05 -10.70
N LEU A 122 3.40 3.70 -9.43
CA LEU A 122 3.94 4.42 -8.28
C LEU A 122 4.86 3.49 -7.49
N PRO A 123 6.19 3.62 -7.64
CA PRO A 123 7.12 2.84 -6.84
C PRO A 123 7.27 3.48 -5.45
N LEU A 124 6.80 2.78 -4.42
CA LEU A 124 6.97 3.21 -3.02
C LEU A 124 8.12 2.46 -2.34
N HIS A 125 8.41 1.24 -2.81
CA HIS A 125 9.53 0.42 -2.40
C HIS A 125 9.96 -0.47 -3.59
N THR A 126 11.17 -1.02 -3.57
CA THR A 126 11.71 -1.87 -4.65
C THR A 126 10.84 -3.10 -4.94
N SER A 127 10.18 -3.63 -3.90
CA SER A 127 9.19 -4.72 -3.97
C SER A 127 7.73 -4.28 -3.89
N PHE A 128 7.45 -2.97 -3.88
CA PHE A 128 6.10 -2.43 -3.72
C PHE A 128 5.82 -1.33 -4.76
N ILE A 129 5.52 -1.80 -5.98
CA ILE A 129 5.21 -0.97 -7.14
C ILE A 129 3.71 -1.01 -7.37
N LEU A 130 3.03 0.10 -7.13
CA LEU A 130 1.59 0.20 -7.28
C LEU A 130 1.22 0.48 -8.74
N VAL A 131 0.52 -0.45 -9.36
CA VAL A 131 0.02 -0.38 -10.73
C VAL A 131 -1.42 0.12 -10.70
N PRO A 132 -1.71 1.33 -11.22
CA PRO A 132 -3.06 1.86 -11.26
C PRO A 132 -3.95 1.11 -12.27
N VAL A 133 -5.15 0.75 -11.84
CA VAL A 133 -6.14 0.01 -12.66
C VAL A 133 -7.51 0.65 -12.50
N LYS A 134 -8.25 0.88 -13.59
CA LYS A 134 -9.66 1.29 -13.47
C LYS A 134 -10.50 0.07 -13.11
N VAL A 135 -11.21 0.12 -11.97
CA VAL A 135 -11.97 -1.01 -11.43
C VAL A 135 -13.49 -0.82 -11.50
N ARG A 136 -13.94 0.41 -11.74
CA ARG A 136 -15.36 0.74 -11.85
C ARG A 136 -15.59 1.88 -12.83
N ARG A 137 -16.84 2.06 -13.24
CA ARG A 137 -17.28 3.30 -13.89
C ARG A 137 -17.64 4.32 -12.81
N VAL A 138 -17.23 5.57 -13.01
CA VAL A 138 -17.51 6.65 -12.08
C VAL A 138 -18.96 7.09 -12.26
N GLN A 139 -19.76 7.00 -11.20
CA GLN A 139 -21.15 7.50 -11.20
C GLN A 139 -21.22 9.00 -10.87
N TYR A 140 -20.28 9.51 -10.07
CA TYR A 140 -20.23 10.91 -9.61
C TYR A 140 -18.80 11.46 -9.64
N LYS A 141 -18.65 12.76 -9.92
CA LYS A 141 -17.36 13.45 -10.23
C LYS A 141 -16.20 13.16 -9.25
N ASP A 142 -16.48 12.85 -7.98
CA ASP A 142 -15.45 12.59 -6.94
C ASP A 142 -15.35 11.13 -6.50
N HIS A 143 -16.08 10.23 -7.15
CA HIS A 143 -16.11 8.81 -6.84
C HIS A 143 -15.05 8.08 -7.68
N GLY A 144 -13.78 8.38 -7.39
CA GLY A 144 -12.64 7.86 -8.16
C GLY A 144 -12.78 6.38 -8.54
N ALA A 145 -12.39 6.03 -9.76
CA ALA A 145 -12.51 4.68 -10.33
C ALA A 145 -11.22 3.85 -10.27
N THR A 146 -10.14 4.43 -9.77
CA THR A 146 -8.80 3.83 -9.81
C THR A 146 -8.55 3.01 -8.55
N GLY A 147 -8.29 1.73 -8.73
CA GLY A 147 -7.62 0.86 -7.77
C GLY A 147 -6.14 0.71 -8.09
N TYR A 148 -5.43 -0.03 -7.24
CA TYR A 148 -4.00 -0.29 -7.35
C TYR A 148 -3.73 -1.77 -7.06
N ALA A 149 -2.98 -2.42 -7.96
CA ALA A 149 -2.41 -3.75 -7.72
C ALA A 149 -0.91 -3.62 -7.49
N VAL A 150 -0.33 -4.49 -6.66
CA VAL A 150 1.12 -4.57 -6.52
C VAL A 150 1.67 -5.40 -7.67
N LEU A 151 2.64 -4.85 -8.41
CA LEU A 151 3.20 -5.46 -9.63
C LEU A 151 3.53 -6.95 -9.47
N ASP A 152 4.36 -7.28 -8.50
CA ASP A 152 4.86 -8.65 -8.28
C ASP A 152 3.82 -9.59 -7.65
N LYS A 153 2.59 -9.10 -7.43
CA LYS A 153 1.47 -9.86 -6.87
C LYS A 153 0.40 -10.16 -7.92
N VAL A 154 0.46 -9.59 -9.12
CA VAL A 154 -0.41 -9.96 -10.23
C VAL A 154 0.06 -11.30 -10.81
N VAL A 155 -0.83 -12.28 -10.86
CA VAL A 155 -0.52 -13.64 -11.35
C VAL A 155 -0.94 -13.78 -12.80
N ASP A 156 -2.20 -13.46 -13.11
CA ASP A 156 -2.73 -13.60 -14.47
C ASP A 156 -3.89 -12.61 -14.75
N ILE A 157 -4.23 -12.46 -16.03
CA ILE A 157 -5.32 -11.62 -16.53
C ILE A 157 -6.28 -12.50 -17.33
N TYR A 158 -7.49 -12.70 -16.79
CA TYR A 158 -8.54 -13.48 -17.42
C TYR A 158 -9.55 -12.60 -18.15
N LEU A 159 -10.03 -13.12 -19.28
CA LEU A 159 -11.19 -12.59 -19.99
C LEU A 159 -12.47 -13.20 -19.38
N PRO A 160 -13.51 -12.42 -19.09
CA PRO A 160 -14.80 -12.97 -18.69
C PRO A 160 -15.38 -13.80 -19.85
N GLU A 161 -16.00 -14.93 -19.53
CA GLU A 161 -16.66 -15.81 -20.51
C GLU A 161 -17.82 -15.12 -21.23
N THR A 162 -18.50 -14.18 -20.57
CA THR A 162 -19.63 -13.43 -21.13
C THR A 162 -19.35 -11.93 -21.06
N GLN A 163 -19.35 -11.27 -22.23
CA GLN A 163 -19.28 -9.82 -22.32
C GLN A 163 -20.70 -9.24 -22.35
N LEU A 164 -21.24 -8.96 -21.17
CA LEU A 164 -22.44 -8.14 -21.08
C LEU A 164 -22.10 -6.67 -21.38
N PRO A 165 -23.05 -5.89 -21.93
CA PRO A 165 -22.94 -4.43 -21.95
C PRO A 165 -22.63 -3.95 -20.52
N ASP A 166 -21.63 -3.07 -20.40
CA ASP A 166 -21.13 -2.51 -19.13
C ASP A 166 -20.38 -3.46 -18.17
N ALA A 167 -20.09 -4.69 -18.59
CA ALA A 167 -19.23 -5.59 -17.83
C ALA A 167 -17.76 -5.14 -17.78
N ALA A 168 -17.03 -5.65 -16.78
CA ALA A 168 -15.58 -5.56 -16.74
C ALA A 168 -14.97 -6.19 -17.99
N PHE A 169 -13.88 -5.61 -18.49
CA PHE A 169 -13.16 -6.12 -19.66
C PHE A 169 -12.25 -7.30 -19.31
N CYS A 170 -11.71 -7.32 -18.11
CA CYS A 170 -10.87 -8.40 -17.62
C CYS A 170 -10.90 -8.52 -16.10
N ARG A 171 -10.41 -9.65 -15.59
CA ARG A 171 -10.21 -9.93 -14.17
C ARG A 171 -8.73 -10.19 -13.91
N LEU A 172 -8.15 -9.50 -12.94
CA LEU A 172 -6.79 -9.76 -12.49
C LEU A 172 -6.83 -10.75 -11.34
N THR A 173 -6.05 -11.82 -11.42
CA THR A 173 -5.80 -12.72 -10.28
C THR A 173 -4.53 -12.32 -9.56
N LEU A 174 -4.53 -12.51 -8.25
CA LEU A 174 -3.47 -12.06 -7.37
C LEU A 174 -2.90 -13.23 -6.58
N LYS A 175 -1.64 -13.09 -6.15
CA LYS A 175 -1.03 -14.00 -5.17
C LYS A 175 -1.92 -14.07 -3.93
N GLY A 176 -2.18 -15.28 -3.43
CA GLY A 176 -3.13 -15.51 -2.35
C GLY A 176 -4.57 -15.83 -2.79
N GLY A 177 -4.82 -15.95 -4.11
CA GLY A 177 -6.11 -16.40 -4.65
C GLY A 177 -7.17 -15.31 -4.81
N GLY A 178 -6.90 -14.09 -4.34
CA GLY A 178 -7.78 -12.94 -4.57
C GLY A 178 -7.87 -12.53 -6.04
N SER A 179 -8.97 -11.90 -6.44
CA SER A 179 -9.12 -11.31 -7.77
C SER A 179 -9.97 -10.05 -7.73
N PHE A 180 -9.81 -9.19 -8.75
CA PHE A 180 -10.67 -8.02 -8.90
C PHE A 180 -10.95 -7.68 -10.36
N GLU A 181 -12.07 -7.02 -10.57
CA GLU A 181 -12.56 -6.63 -11.90
C GLU A 181 -11.87 -5.37 -12.42
N CYS A 182 -11.65 -5.36 -13.73
CA CYS A 182 -10.98 -4.27 -14.42
C CYS A 182 -11.82 -3.78 -15.61
N MET A 183 -12.02 -2.47 -15.64
CA MET A 183 -12.76 -1.74 -16.67
C MET A 183 -11.86 -1.32 -17.85
N GLU A 184 -10.71 -1.97 -18.03
CA GLU A 184 -9.78 -1.74 -19.13
C GLU A 184 -9.45 -3.04 -19.84
N LYS A 185 -9.24 -2.96 -21.17
CA LYS A 185 -8.88 -4.10 -22.00
C LYS A 185 -7.59 -4.77 -21.49
N PRO A 186 -7.44 -6.11 -21.60
CA PRO A 186 -6.23 -6.82 -21.19
C PRO A 186 -4.95 -6.23 -21.79
N VAL A 187 -4.98 -5.82 -23.06
CA VAL A 187 -3.84 -5.19 -23.75
C VAL A 187 -3.36 -3.93 -23.02
N THR A 188 -4.30 -3.10 -22.55
CA THR A 188 -3.99 -1.89 -21.78
C THR A 188 -3.34 -2.23 -20.44
N ILE A 189 -3.83 -3.25 -19.75
CA ILE A 189 -3.27 -3.69 -18.47
C ILE A 189 -1.90 -4.34 -18.65
N LYS A 190 -1.71 -5.20 -19.65
CA LYS A 190 -0.40 -5.79 -19.98
C LYS A 190 0.64 -4.71 -20.29
N ARG A 191 0.28 -3.69 -21.07
CA ARG A 191 1.17 -2.54 -21.32
C ARG A 191 1.53 -1.83 -20.01
N ARG A 192 0.56 -1.61 -19.13
CA ARG A 192 0.80 -0.92 -17.85
C ARG A 192 1.65 -1.75 -16.88
N LEU A 193 1.52 -3.07 -16.88
CA LEU A 193 2.40 -3.96 -16.13
C LEU A 193 3.84 -3.88 -16.68
N ALA A 194 4.01 -3.82 -18.00
CA ALA A 194 5.33 -3.63 -18.60
C ALA A 194 5.94 -2.25 -18.24
N GLU A 195 5.15 -1.17 -18.30
CA GLU A 195 5.55 0.17 -17.82
C GLU A 195 5.96 0.12 -16.34
N ALA A 196 5.20 -0.60 -15.50
CA ALA A 196 5.51 -0.76 -14.08
C ALA A 196 6.83 -1.52 -13.85
N SER A 197 7.12 -2.54 -14.65
CA SER A 197 8.41 -3.25 -14.61
C SER A 197 9.58 -2.34 -15.02
N GLN A 198 9.39 -1.43 -15.97
CA GLN A 198 10.40 -0.41 -16.30
C GLN A 198 10.62 0.55 -15.14
N VAL A 199 9.53 1.05 -14.56
CA VAL A 199 9.55 1.92 -13.36
C VAL A 199 10.25 1.25 -12.18
N GLN A 200 10.02 -0.05 -11.96
CA GLN A 200 10.68 -0.81 -10.89
C GLN A 200 12.20 -0.88 -11.10
N LYS A 201 12.65 -1.16 -12.32
CA LYS A 201 14.08 -1.20 -12.67
C LYS A 201 14.73 0.16 -12.43
N GLU A 202 14.09 1.24 -12.88
CA GLU A 202 14.58 2.60 -12.70
C GLU A 202 14.59 3.02 -11.23
N TYR A 203 13.52 2.73 -10.49
CA TYR A 203 13.49 2.98 -9.04
C TYR A 203 14.60 2.22 -8.31
N SER A 204 14.83 0.96 -8.67
CA SER A 204 15.90 0.15 -8.09
C SER A 204 17.29 0.70 -8.39
N ARG A 205 17.53 1.25 -9.58
CA ARG A 205 18.79 1.95 -9.92
C ARG A 205 18.97 3.20 -9.07
N PHE A 206 17.91 3.99 -8.94
CA PHE A 206 17.91 5.19 -8.08
C PHE A 206 18.21 4.86 -6.61
N CYS A 207 17.68 3.75 -6.09
CA CYS A 207 17.97 3.30 -4.73
C CYS A 207 19.41 2.77 -4.58
N ARG A 208 19.94 2.00 -5.55
CA ARG A 208 21.32 1.50 -5.53
C ARG A 208 22.37 2.60 -5.67
N GLY A 209 22.11 3.63 -6.48
CA GLY A 209 22.99 4.79 -6.62
C GLY A 209 23.11 5.67 -5.37
N LYS A 210 22.38 5.32 -4.28
CA LYS A 210 22.48 5.95 -2.95
C LYS A 210 23.14 5.03 -1.91
N GLU A 211 23.71 3.89 -2.29
CA GLU A 211 24.74 3.24 -1.49
C GLU A 211 26.02 4.10 -1.55
N SER A 212 26.00 5.29 -0.94
CA SER A 212 27.25 5.88 -0.48
C SER A 212 27.69 5.06 0.74
N PRO A 213 29.00 4.93 1.01
CA PRO A 213 29.43 4.66 2.37
C PRO A 213 28.63 5.60 3.27
N LEU A 214 28.09 5.08 4.39
CA LEU A 214 27.53 5.93 5.44
C LEU A 214 28.46 7.14 5.58
N PRO A 215 27.96 8.40 5.57
CA PRO A 215 28.82 9.54 5.82
C PRO A 215 29.58 9.22 7.09
N ASP A 216 30.90 9.38 7.07
CA ASP A 216 31.78 9.07 8.19
C ASP A 216 31.18 9.67 9.48
N LEU A 217 30.47 8.82 10.25
CA LEU A 217 29.66 9.29 11.37
C LEU A 217 30.57 9.73 12.52
N ASP A 218 31.84 9.30 12.49
CA ASP A 218 32.89 9.78 13.39
C ASP A 218 33.18 11.26 13.16
N ARG A 219 33.05 11.77 11.93
CA ARG A 219 33.19 13.22 11.63
C ARG A 219 32.11 14.07 12.31
N PHE A 220 30.97 13.47 12.69
CA PHE A 220 29.86 14.13 13.37
C PHE A 220 29.68 13.66 14.82
N GLY A 221 30.56 12.81 15.35
CA GLY A 221 30.49 12.31 16.73
C GLY A 221 29.26 11.41 17.01
N LEU A 222 28.66 10.82 15.98
CA LEU A 222 27.48 9.97 16.10
C LEU A 222 27.88 8.49 16.01
N LYS A 223 27.51 7.68 16.99
CA LYS A 223 27.76 6.23 16.95
C LYS A 223 26.70 5.53 16.09
N HIS A 224 27.11 4.53 15.32
CA HIS A 224 26.20 3.65 14.58
C HIS A 224 25.20 2.98 15.55
N ALA A 225 23.91 3.28 15.39
CA ALA A 225 22.85 2.43 15.94
C ALA A 225 22.73 1.19 15.04
N GLY A 226 22.68 0.01 15.65
CA GLY A 226 22.76 -1.29 14.98
C GLY A 226 21.80 -1.49 13.79
N GLU A 227 22.24 -2.40 12.92
CA GLU A 227 21.61 -2.91 11.69
C GLU A 227 20.13 -2.55 11.46
N GLY A 228 19.94 -1.54 10.61
CA GLY A 228 18.66 -1.20 10.00
C GLY A 228 18.86 -0.14 8.92
N THR A 229 18.76 -0.51 7.64
CA THR A 229 18.90 0.44 6.52
C THR A 229 17.69 1.36 6.49
N VAL A 230 17.86 2.61 6.94
CA VAL A 230 16.88 3.68 6.76
C VAL A 230 17.22 4.43 5.48
N VAL A 231 16.43 4.25 4.42
CA VAL A 231 16.57 5.01 3.18
C VAL A 231 15.90 6.37 3.36
N TYR A 232 16.69 7.43 3.53
CA TYR A 232 16.16 8.79 3.56
C TYR A 232 15.87 9.31 2.15
N HIS A 233 14.63 9.73 1.92
CA HIS A 233 14.26 10.53 0.76
C HIS A 233 14.66 11.99 0.98
N ILE A 234 15.97 12.29 0.88
CA ILE A 234 16.44 13.68 0.82
C ILE A 234 16.16 14.19 -0.60
N HIS A 235 15.29 15.20 -0.69
CA HIS A 235 15.05 15.97 -1.91
C HIS A 235 16.01 17.15 -1.90
N TYR A 236 16.96 17.18 -2.83
CA TYR A 236 17.71 18.40 -3.11
C TYR A 236 16.89 19.28 -4.05
N HIS A 237 16.60 20.51 -3.64
CA HIS A 237 16.17 21.51 -4.60
C HIS A 237 17.37 21.90 -5.46
N ARG A 238 17.14 22.09 -6.76
CA ARG A 238 18.17 22.39 -7.77
C ARG A 238 18.89 23.74 -7.53
N GLY A 239 18.62 24.44 -6.42
CA GLY A 239 19.26 25.68 -6.01
C GLY A 239 20.12 25.57 -4.73
N ASP A 240 20.25 24.37 -4.15
CA ASP A 240 21.00 24.17 -2.89
C ASP A 240 22.43 23.65 -3.10
N ILE A 241 22.94 23.65 -4.34
CA ILE A 241 24.35 23.40 -4.62
C ILE A 241 25.05 24.76 -4.55
N PRO A 242 25.88 25.04 -3.53
CA PRO A 242 26.70 26.24 -3.56
C PRO A 242 27.66 26.16 -4.75
N ASP A 243 27.56 27.13 -5.65
CA ASP A 243 28.57 27.41 -6.67
C ASP A 243 29.90 27.72 -5.96
N SER A 244 30.68 26.67 -5.68
CA SER A 244 32.03 26.81 -5.17
C SER A 244 32.85 25.57 -5.47
N ALA A 245 33.30 25.49 -6.72
CA ALA A 245 34.62 24.97 -7.05
C ALA A 245 35.01 25.50 -8.44
N GLY A 246 35.36 26.78 -8.48
CA GLY A 246 36.40 27.21 -9.40
C GLY A 246 37.74 26.74 -8.84
N CYS A 247 38.43 25.89 -9.61
CA CYS A 247 39.88 25.77 -9.76
C CYS A 247 40.15 24.68 -10.80
#